data_AF-A0A947F389-F1
#
_entry.id   AF-A0A947F389-F1
#
_cell.length_a   1.000
_cell.length_b   1.000
_cell.length_c   1.000
_cell.angle_alpha   90.00
_cell.angle_beta   90.00
_cell.angle_gamma   90.00
#
_symmetry.space_group_name_H-M   'P 1'
#
loop_
_entity.id
_entity.type
_entity.pdbx_description
1 polymer ?
#
loop_
_entity_poly.entity_id
_entity_poly.type
_entity_poly.pdbx_seq_one_letter_code
_entity_poly.pdbx_strand_id
1 'polypeptide(L)'
;LTFVMFDNATSEQYSYDSEHGEVEDLNVEGENYDMTGKNGKLAVWTHHMVDTDGNETEEQKVMMLNDVDYNIANDEDNVTYDNFHYLGHFHTNEETNESEFAAHSADEFSPENINDAKQDALNSISAYLLEREEIREELEEALLNVNATGDLCNFIVLGEHEEHEEEGHEEEEEEHGAPHIALTADGYVYVFEVHDENGIHELEQDGIHFLLDGVTSCSEMMSDIIQVGDHGVAIFSAETQKLYMVDKHETEVTSTYGTDFHVHSTIEISNVMPAGFTPTSVVAIGEGEGEHDHDH
;
A
#
# COMPACT_ATOMS: atom_id res chain seq x y z
N LEU A 1 -13.11 0.13 -6.79
CA LEU A 1 -11.99 -0.36 -5.96
C LEU A 1 -12.26 -1.81 -5.58
N THR A 2 -11.32 -2.70 -5.88
CA THR A 2 -11.41 -4.12 -5.54
C THR A 2 -10.40 -4.44 -4.46
N PHE A 3 -10.87 -4.99 -3.33
CA PHE A 3 -10.00 -5.47 -2.27
C PHE A 3 -9.65 -6.93 -2.50
N VAL A 4 -8.38 -7.30 -2.42
CA VAL A 4 -7.95 -8.69 -2.40
C VAL A 4 -7.46 -9.01 -0.99
N MET A 5 -8.05 -10.03 -0.38
CA MET A 5 -7.82 -10.39 1.01
C MET A 5 -7.17 -11.76 1.08
N PHE A 6 -6.20 -11.90 1.99
CA PHE A 6 -5.38 -13.10 2.17
C PHE A 6 -5.47 -13.59 3.61
N ASP A 7 -5.75 -14.88 3.80
CA ASP A 7 -5.64 -15.57 5.09
C ASP A 7 -4.33 -16.36 5.12
N ASN A 8 -3.31 -15.83 5.79
CA ASN A 8 -2.01 -16.48 5.92
C ASN A 8 -2.04 -17.78 6.75
N ALA A 9 -3.12 -18.07 7.49
CA ALA A 9 -3.21 -19.31 8.25
C ALA A 9 -3.69 -20.49 7.38
N THR A 10 -4.57 -20.20 6.41
CA THR A 10 -5.18 -21.21 5.52
C THR A 10 -4.63 -21.16 4.10
N SER A 11 -3.93 -20.07 3.76
CA SER A 11 -3.56 -19.66 2.40
C SER A 11 -4.77 -19.39 1.50
N GLU A 12 -5.96 -19.19 2.05
CA GLU A 12 -7.16 -18.82 1.29
C GLU A 12 -7.11 -17.35 0.85
N GLN A 13 -7.70 -17.07 -0.30
CA GLN A 13 -7.78 -15.72 -0.88
C GLN A 13 -9.13 -15.45 -1.54
N TYR A 14 -9.62 -14.22 -1.38
CA TYR A 14 -10.86 -13.75 -1.98
C TYR A 14 -10.71 -12.31 -2.45
N SER A 15 -11.35 -11.96 -3.56
CA SER A 15 -11.56 -10.55 -3.92
C SER A 15 -12.94 -10.08 -3.46
N TYR A 16 -13.04 -8.78 -3.18
CA TYR A 16 -14.28 -8.09 -2.89
C TYR A 16 -14.34 -6.79 -3.68
N ASP A 17 -15.25 -6.72 -4.65
CA ASP A 17 -15.58 -5.51 -5.37
C ASP A 17 -16.47 -4.63 -4.49
N SER A 18 -15.93 -3.50 -4.02
CA SER A 18 -16.65 -2.59 -3.15
C SER A 18 -17.80 -1.83 -3.84
N GLU A 19 -17.77 -1.69 -5.17
CA GLU A 19 -18.80 -1.00 -5.94
C GLU A 19 -20.02 -1.89 -6.17
N HIS A 20 -19.80 -3.14 -6.57
CA HIS A 20 -20.87 -4.09 -6.89
C HIS A 20 -21.24 -5.00 -5.71
N GLY A 21 -20.41 -5.06 -4.67
CA GLY A 21 -20.58 -5.94 -3.52
C GLY A 21 -20.40 -7.42 -3.88
N GLU A 22 -19.60 -7.70 -4.90
CA GLU A 22 -19.35 -9.05 -5.40
C GLU A 22 -18.09 -9.64 -4.76
N VAL A 23 -18.10 -10.96 -4.53
CA VAL A 23 -17.00 -11.71 -3.95
C VAL A 23 -16.59 -12.81 -4.89
N GLU A 24 -15.30 -12.90 -5.19
CA GLU A 24 -14.73 -13.95 -6.01
C GLU A 24 -13.82 -14.87 -5.18
N ASP A 25 -13.96 -16.17 -5.38
CA ASP A 25 -13.06 -17.17 -4.81
C ASP A 25 -11.82 -17.30 -5.69
N LEU A 26 -10.69 -16.82 -5.17
CA LEU A 26 -9.43 -16.81 -5.91
C LEU A 26 -8.63 -18.12 -5.73
N ASN A 27 -9.18 -19.14 -5.08
CA ASN A 27 -8.45 -20.39 -4.74
C ASN A 27 -8.56 -21.50 -5.81
N VAL A 28 -9.07 -21.19 -7.01
CA VAL A 28 -9.39 -22.19 -8.05
C VAL A 28 -8.21 -22.43 -9.00
N GLU A 29 -7.74 -23.68 -9.09
CA GLU A 29 -6.71 -24.12 -10.04
C GLU A 29 -7.08 -23.77 -11.50
N GLY A 30 -6.20 -23.02 -12.18
CA GLY A 30 -6.30 -22.75 -13.62
C GLY A 30 -6.98 -21.43 -13.99
N GLU A 31 -7.61 -20.75 -13.03
CA GLU A 31 -8.09 -19.38 -13.19
C GLU A 31 -7.33 -18.41 -12.25
N ASN A 32 -6.71 -18.90 -11.16
CA ASN A 32 -5.94 -18.10 -10.20
C ASN A 32 -4.69 -18.83 -9.63
N TYR A 33 -3.98 -18.15 -8.72
CA TYR A 33 -2.67 -18.45 -8.12
C TYR A 33 -2.80 -19.47 -6.98
N ASP A 34 -2.05 -20.57 -7.04
CA ASP A 34 -2.03 -21.58 -5.97
C ASP A 34 -1.18 -21.11 -4.78
N MET A 35 -1.87 -20.63 -3.75
CA MET A 35 -1.29 -20.21 -2.48
C MET A 35 -1.17 -21.35 -1.47
N THR A 36 -1.61 -22.59 -1.78
CA THR A 36 -1.70 -23.68 -0.81
C THR A 36 -0.38 -23.93 -0.07
N GLY A 37 -0.37 -23.65 1.24
CA GLY A 37 0.79 -23.86 2.10
C GLY A 37 1.92 -22.83 1.93
N LYS A 38 1.62 -21.68 1.30
CA LYS A 38 2.51 -20.52 1.18
C LYS A 38 1.96 -19.39 2.04
N ASN A 39 2.81 -18.84 2.90
CA ASN A 39 2.47 -17.78 3.85
C ASN A 39 3.54 -16.71 3.79
N GLY A 40 3.19 -15.47 4.16
CA GLY A 40 4.19 -14.43 4.25
C GLY A 40 3.62 -13.03 4.36
N LYS A 41 4.45 -12.04 4.05
CA LYS A 41 4.10 -10.62 4.09
C LYS A 41 3.82 -10.11 2.68
N LEU A 42 2.75 -9.36 2.52
CA LEU A 42 2.48 -8.65 1.27
C LEU A 42 3.26 -7.34 1.23
N ALA A 43 3.88 -7.09 0.09
CA ALA A 43 4.41 -5.80 -0.30
C ALA A 43 3.68 -5.35 -1.57
N VAL A 44 3.17 -4.12 -1.57
CA VAL A 44 2.50 -3.52 -2.72
C VAL A 44 3.28 -2.27 -3.10
N TRP A 45 3.59 -2.11 -4.37
CA TRP A 45 4.33 -0.95 -4.86
C TRP A 45 3.91 -0.60 -6.30
N THR A 46 4.15 0.64 -6.70
CA THR A 46 4.04 1.07 -8.08
C THR A 46 5.38 0.86 -8.78
N HIS A 47 5.38 0.04 -9.83
CA HIS A 47 6.56 -0.19 -10.64
C HIS A 47 6.58 0.76 -11.84
N HIS A 48 7.46 1.76 -11.77
CA HIS A 48 7.71 2.70 -12.86
C HIS A 48 8.66 2.05 -13.89
N MET A 49 8.22 2.01 -15.14
CA MET A 49 8.93 1.40 -16.26
C MET A 49 9.04 2.40 -17.40
N VAL A 50 10.24 2.54 -17.95
CA VAL A 50 10.50 3.39 -19.12
C VAL A 50 10.84 2.50 -20.31
N ASP A 51 10.08 2.62 -21.40
CA ASP A 51 10.31 1.85 -22.61
C ASP A 51 11.48 2.40 -23.44
N THR A 52 11.83 1.70 -24.53
CA THR A 52 12.96 2.09 -25.38
C THR A 52 12.75 3.38 -26.16
N ASP A 53 11.50 3.82 -26.31
CA ASP A 53 11.12 5.06 -26.96
C ASP A 53 11.00 6.22 -25.96
N GLY A 54 11.20 5.94 -24.66
CA GLY A 54 11.15 6.89 -23.56
C GLY A 54 9.75 7.11 -23.00
N ASN A 55 8.79 6.23 -23.32
CA ASN A 55 7.45 6.31 -22.72
C ASN A 55 7.49 5.70 -21.32
N GLU A 56 6.91 6.42 -20.38
CA GLU A 56 6.80 6.00 -18.98
C GLU A 56 5.47 5.28 -18.79
N THR A 57 5.52 4.19 -18.03
CA THR A 57 4.35 3.38 -17.68
C THR A 57 4.46 2.96 -16.23
N GLU A 58 3.32 2.90 -15.55
CA GLU A 58 3.24 2.51 -14.16
C GLU A 58 2.35 1.29 -14.01
N GLU A 59 2.77 0.37 -13.15
CA GLU A 59 2.01 -0.83 -12.86
C GLU A 59 2.07 -1.14 -11.37
N GLN A 60 0.90 -1.21 -10.71
CA GLN A 60 0.85 -1.66 -9.33
C GLN A 60 1.13 -3.16 -9.27
N LYS A 61 2.10 -3.54 -8.43
CA LYS A 61 2.52 -4.91 -8.22
C LYS A 61 2.31 -5.32 -6.78
N VAL A 62 2.08 -6.61 -6.58
CA VAL A 62 1.96 -7.24 -5.28
C VAL A 62 2.96 -8.39 -5.19
N MET A 63 3.76 -8.42 -4.14
CA MET A 63 4.70 -9.50 -3.87
C MET A 63 4.38 -10.12 -2.52
N MET A 64 4.26 -11.46 -2.50
CA MET A 64 4.20 -12.21 -1.25
C MET A 64 5.63 -12.61 -0.87
N LEU A 65 6.26 -11.78 -0.03
CA LEU A 65 7.56 -12.09 0.58
C LEU A 65 7.43 -13.30 1.50
N ASN A 66 8.46 -14.12 1.56
CA ASN A 66 8.48 -15.31 2.40
C ASN A 66 8.36 -14.93 3.89
N ASP A 67 7.68 -15.76 4.69
CA ASP A 67 7.39 -15.61 6.12
C ASP A 67 8.62 -15.47 7.06
N VAL A 68 9.84 -15.39 6.51
CA VAL A 68 11.08 -15.42 7.28
C VAL A 68 11.72 -14.04 7.26
N ASP A 69 11.36 -13.22 8.26
CA ASP A 69 12.13 -12.08 8.78
C ASP A 69 12.93 -11.28 7.70
N TYR A 70 12.36 -11.06 6.50
CA TYR A 70 13.08 -10.36 5.44
C TYR A 70 13.30 -8.93 5.91
N ASN A 71 14.56 -8.59 6.17
CA ASN A 71 14.94 -7.30 6.70
C ASN A 71 15.95 -6.71 5.74
N ILE A 72 15.44 -5.92 4.80
CA ILE A 72 16.26 -5.30 3.77
C ILE A 72 17.38 -4.42 4.35
N ALA A 73 17.18 -3.85 5.54
CA ALA A 73 18.19 -3.05 6.24
C ALA A 73 19.38 -3.88 6.74
N ASN A 74 19.15 -5.15 7.09
CA ASN A 74 20.18 -6.05 7.64
C ASN A 74 20.75 -7.02 6.62
N ASP A 75 20.00 -7.32 5.56
CA ASP A 75 20.37 -8.37 4.61
C ASP A 75 21.39 -7.89 3.55
N GLU A 76 21.66 -6.58 3.42
CA GLU A 76 22.57 -5.94 2.43
C GLU A 76 22.39 -6.41 0.96
N ASP A 77 21.38 -7.25 0.70
CA ASP A 77 21.15 -7.98 -0.54
C ASP A 77 19.77 -7.60 -1.09
N ASN A 78 19.74 -7.32 -2.39
CA ASN A 78 18.51 -7.10 -3.15
C ASN A 78 17.58 -8.31 -3.02
N VAL A 79 16.27 -8.07 -3.15
CA VAL A 79 15.27 -9.12 -3.30
C VAL A 79 15.65 -10.05 -4.45
N THR A 80 15.70 -11.35 -4.17
CA THR A 80 15.92 -12.41 -5.16
C THR A 80 14.74 -13.39 -5.18
N TYR A 81 14.75 -14.32 -6.14
CA TYR A 81 13.75 -15.37 -6.25
C TYR A 81 13.62 -16.26 -4.99
N ASP A 82 14.64 -16.32 -4.12
CA ASP A 82 14.57 -17.08 -2.87
C ASP A 82 13.82 -16.33 -1.75
N ASN A 83 13.46 -15.06 -1.95
CA ASN A 83 12.87 -14.19 -0.92
C ASN A 83 11.35 -14.08 -0.98
N PHE A 84 10.70 -14.57 -2.04
CA PHE A 84 9.26 -14.46 -2.21
C PHE A 84 8.64 -15.74 -2.76
N HIS A 85 7.33 -15.88 -2.57
CA HIS A 85 6.55 -16.97 -3.11
C HIS A 85 6.04 -16.67 -4.52
N TYR A 86 5.64 -15.41 -4.71
CA TYR A 86 4.89 -14.98 -5.86
C TYR A 86 5.01 -13.46 -6.07
N LEU A 87 5.04 -13.05 -7.35
CA LEU A 87 4.88 -11.67 -7.80
C LEU A 87 3.68 -11.59 -8.74
N GLY A 88 2.74 -10.72 -8.40
CA GLY A 88 1.55 -10.44 -9.16
C GLY A 88 1.46 -9.01 -9.61
N HIS A 89 0.69 -8.80 -10.65
CA HIS A 89 0.40 -7.49 -11.23
C HIS A 89 -0.90 -7.53 -12.01
N PHE A 90 -1.55 -6.38 -12.13
CA PHE A 90 -2.84 -6.26 -12.81
C PHE A 90 -2.62 -5.68 -14.20
N HIS A 91 -3.17 -6.34 -15.21
CA HIS A 91 -3.24 -5.81 -16.58
C HIS A 91 -4.65 -5.38 -16.86
N THR A 92 -4.84 -4.20 -17.44
CA THR A 92 -6.13 -3.84 -18.03
C THR A 92 -6.16 -4.38 -19.45
N ASN A 93 -7.11 -5.26 -19.73
CA ASN A 93 -7.37 -5.71 -21.09
C ASN A 93 -7.99 -4.56 -21.89
N GLU A 94 -7.22 -3.94 -22.78
CA GLU A 94 -7.66 -2.77 -23.56
C GLU A 94 -8.94 -3.01 -24.40
N GLU A 95 -9.23 -4.26 -24.78
CA GLU A 95 -10.41 -4.58 -25.58
C GLU A 95 -11.69 -4.72 -24.74
N THR A 96 -11.58 -5.21 -23.51
CA THR A 96 -12.72 -5.46 -22.62
C THR A 96 -12.85 -4.43 -21.49
N ASN A 97 -11.79 -3.65 -21.25
CA ASN A 97 -11.61 -2.80 -20.08
C ASN A 97 -11.75 -3.58 -18.76
N GLU A 98 -11.46 -4.87 -18.79
CA GLU A 98 -11.46 -5.74 -17.61
C GLU A 98 -10.03 -5.83 -17.06
N SER A 99 -9.88 -5.67 -15.75
CA SER A 99 -8.60 -5.91 -15.09
C SER A 99 -8.39 -7.41 -14.88
N GLU A 100 -7.32 -7.95 -15.46
CA GLU A 100 -6.87 -9.33 -15.29
C GLU A 100 -5.65 -9.34 -14.35
N PHE A 101 -5.68 -10.18 -13.32
CA PHE A 101 -4.51 -10.37 -12.49
C PHE A 101 -3.59 -11.43 -13.07
N ALA A 102 -2.36 -11.04 -13.41
CA ALA A 102 -1.34 -11.94 -13.91
C ALA A 102 -0.31 -12.27 -12.83
N ALA A 103 0.26 -13.46 -12.96
CA ALA A 103 0.83 -14.17 -11.86
C ALA A 103 2.11 -14.94 -12.18
N HIS A 104 3.22 -14.54 -11.53
CA HIS A 104 4.53 -15.15 -11.69
C HIS A 104 5.02 -15.84 -10.41
N SER A 105 5.38 -17.12 -10.53
CA SER A 105 6.02 -17.84 -9.43
C SER A 105 7.48 -17.42 -9.25
N ALA A 106 8.03 -17.60 -8.05
CA ALA A 106 9.44 -17.34 -7.79
C ALA A 106 10.41 -18.08 -8.75
N ASP A 107 10.11 -19.31 -9.15
CA ASP A 107 10.94 -20.10 -10.08
C ASP A 107 11.20 -19.40 -11.42
N GLU A 108 10.28 -18.53 -11.84
CA GLU A 108 10.40 -17.73 -13.06
C GLU A 108 11.48 -16.64 -12.98
N PHE A 109 11.91 -16.30 -11.78
CA PHE A 109 12.96 -15.33 -11.47
C PHE A 109 14.29 -16.00 -11.10
N SER A 110 14.38 -17.32 -11.20
CA SER A 110 15.63 -18.04 -11.00
C SER A 110 16.67 -17.66 -12.08
N PRO A 111 17.99 -17.80 -11.82
CA PRO A 111 19.05 -17.42 -12.77
C PRO A 111 18.96 -18.12 -14.13
N GLU A 112 18.26 -19.25 -14.23
CA GLU A 112 18.05 -20.00 -15.47
C GLU A 112 16.90 -19.45 -16.32
N ASN A 113 15.95 -18.74 -15.71
CA ASN A 113 14.68 -18.30 -16.32
C ASN A 113 14.52 -16.78 -16.38
N ILE A 114 15.26 -16.04 -15.55
CA ILE A 114 15.14 -14.59 -15.43
C ILE A 114 15.55 -13.90 -16.74
N ASN A 115 14.79 -12.87 -17.11
CA ASN A 115 15.09 -11.95 -18.20
C ASN A 115 15.26 -10.54 -17.64
N ASP A 116 15.65 -9.59 -18.50
CA ASP A 116 15.92 -8.20 -18.07
C ASP A 116 14.72 -7.58 -17.36
N ALA A 117 13.50 -7.69 -17.92
CA ALA A 117 12.28 -7.13 -17.30
C ALA A 117 11.97 -7.70 -15.90
N LYS A 118 12.21 -9.01 -15.68
CA LYS A 118 12.05 -9.63 -14.37
C LYS A 118 13.14 -9.20 -13.39
N GLN A 119 14.37 -9.02 -13.87
CA GLN A 119 15.46 -8.50 -13.05
C GLN A 119 15.21 -7.04 -12.65
N ASP A 120 14.66 -6.23 -13.56
CA ASP A 120 14.29 -4.84 -13.28
C ASP A 120 13.17 -4.76 -12.23
N ALA A 121 12.17 -5.64 -12.32
CA ALA A 121 11.14 -5.74 -11.28
C ALA A 121 11.72 -6.10 -9.90
N LEU A 122 12.70 -7.00 -9.82
CA LEU A 122 13.40 -7.32 -8.56
C LEU A 122 14.23 -6.14 -8.03
N ASN A 123 14.86 -5.37 -8.92
CA ASN A 123 15.61 -4.18 -8.53
C ASN A 123 14.67 -3.10 -8.01
N SER A 124 13.54 -2.87 -8.68
CA SER A 124 12.52 -1.89 -8.28
C SER A 124 11.93 -2.21 -6.90
N ILE A 125 11.50 -3.45 -6.64
CA ILE A 125 10.98 -3.81 -5.31
C ILE A 125 12.06 -3.67 -4.22
N SER A 126 13.33 -3.93 -4.55
CA SER A 126 14.42 -3.74 -3.59
C SER A 126 14.61 -2.26 -3.24
N ALA A 127 14.54 -1.37 -4.23
CA ALA A 127 14.60 0.07 -3.99
C ALA A 127 13.41 0.55 -3.15
N TYR A 128 12.19 0.14 -3.52
CA TYR A 128 10.97 0.46 -2.78
C TYR A 128 11.03 0.01 -1.31
N LEU A 129 11.48 -1.23 -1.05
CA LEU A 129 11.55 -1.74 0.32
C LEU A 129 12.61 -1.01 1.15
N LEU A 130 13.69 -0.52 0.52
CA LEU A 130 14.72 0.26 1.19
C LEU A 130 14.20 1.66 1.56
N GLU A 131 13.61 2.37 0.61
CA GLU A 131 12.96 3.67 0.83
C GLU A 131 11.88 3.57 1.91
N ARG A 132 11.08 2.50 1.87
CA ARG A 132 10.11 2.21 2.92
C ARG A 132 10.77 2.04 4.29
N GLU A 133 11.97 1.49 4.39
CA GLU A 133 12.67 1.43 5.69
C GLU A 133 13.13 2.82 6.15
N GLU A 134 13.63 3.66 5.25
CA GLU A 134 14.04 5.03 5.56
C GLU A 134 12.85 5.84 6.11
N ILE A 135 11.69 5.80 5.43
CA ILE A 135 10.45 6.45 5.89
C ILE A 135 9.99 5.87 7.25
N ARG A 136 10.17 4.57 7.48
CA ARG A 136 9.84 3.96 8.77
C ARG A 136 10.67 4.58 9.90
N GLU A 137 11.98 4.69 9.72
CA GLU A 137 12.88 5.28 10.72
C GLU A 137 12.47 6.73 11.03
N GLU A 138 12.13 7.51 10.00
CA GLU A 138 11.66 8.90 10.15
C GLU A 138 10.35 8.99 10.94
N LEU A 139 9.36 8.14 10.61
CA LEU A 139 8.09 8.10 11.33
C LEU A 139 8.22 7.61 12.77
N GLU A 140 9.12 6.66 13.04
CA GLU A 140 9.44 6.24 14.40
C GLU A 140 10.02 7.39 15.23
N GLU A 141 10.93 8.19 14.66
CA GLU A 141 11.45 9.40 15.30
C GLU A 141 10.35 10.46 15.52
N ALA A 142 9.50 10.70 14.51
CA ALA A 142 8.39 11.64 14.61
C ALA A 142 7.39 11.25 15.71
N LEU A 143 7.04 9.97 15.81
CA LEU A 143 6.18 9.43 16.87
C LEU A 143 6.78 9.63 18.27
N LEU A 144 8.09 9.45 18.43
CA LEU A 144 8.79 9.73 19.68
C LEU A 144 8.71 11.22 20.05
N ASN A 145 8.88 12.12 19.08
CA ASN A 145 8.84 13.56 19.29
C ASN A 145 7.46 14.05 19.79
N VAL A 146 6.38 13.43 19.33
CA VAL A 146 5.01 13.73 19.80
C VAL A 146 4.59 12.96 21.05
N ASN A 147 5.47 12.12 21.61
CA ASN A 147 5.18 11.22 22.73
C ASN A 147 3.98 10.30 22.45
N ALA A 148 3.96 9.65 21.28
CA ALA A 148 2.97 8.66 20.93
C ALA A 148 2.91 7.52 21.96
N THR A 149 1.73 6.90 22.12
CA THR A 149 1.47 5.90 23.17
C THR A 149 1.91 4.48 22.82
N GLY A 150 2.20 4.20 21.54
CA GLY A 150 2.66 2.91 21.04
C GLY A 150 3.72 3.06 19.95
N ASP A 151 4.44 1.97 19.70
CA ASP A 151 5.44 1.86 18.62
C ASP A 151 4.74 1.87 17.25
N LEU A 152 5.46 2.19 16.19
CA LEU A 152 4.93 2.14 14.82
C LEU A 152 4.51 0.70 14.45
N CYS A 153 3.31 0.56 13.90
CA CYS A 153 2.78 -0.72 13.42
C CYS A 153 2.82 -0.81 11.90
N ASN A 154 2.24 0.16 11.21
CA ASN A 154 2.23 0.25 9.75
C ASN A 154 2.07 1.73 9.34
N PHE A 155 2.37 2.05 8.09
CA PHE A 155 2.27 3.41 7.57
C PHE A 155 2.12 3.42 6.04
N ILE A 156 1.66 4.56 5.53
CA ILE A 156 1.62 4.91 4.12
C ILE A 156 1.96 6.40 3.95
N VAL A 157 2.55 6.76 2.82
CA VAL A 157 2.70 8.14 2.37
C VAL A 157 1.68 8.37 1.24
N LEU A 158 0.82 9.38 1.37
CA LEU A 158 -0.17 9.67 0.32
C LEU A 158 0.41 10.60 -0.72
N GLY A 159 0.12 10.34 -1.99
CA GLY A 159 0.60 11.20 -3.07
C GLY A 159 2.03 10.89 -3.54
N GLU A 160 2.59 9.73 -3.19
CA GLU A 160 3.81 9.20 -3.82
C GLU A 160 3.66 8.87 -5.33
N HIS A 161 2.51 9.21 -5.95
CA HIS A 161 2.46 9.49 -7.38
C HIS A 161 2.67 11.00 -7.57
N GLU A 162 3.91 11.45 -7.66
CA GLU A 162 4.38 12.66 -8.39
C GLU A 162 5.74 13.15 -7.86
N GLU A 163 6.83 12.58 -8.39
CA GLU A 163 8.02 13.37 -8.70
C GLU A 163 8.29 13.28 -10.21
N HIS A 164 7.33 13.74 -11.02
CA HIS A 164 7.70 14.18 -12.35
C HIS A 164 8.41 15.53 -12.18
N GLU A 165 9.71 15.56 -12.46
CA GLU A 165 10.46 16.78 -12.73
C GLU A 165 9.83 17.52 -13.93
N GLU A 166 8.67 18.16 -13.75
CA GLU A 166 8.22 19.18 -14.68
C GLU A 166 9.13 20.40 -14.49
N GLU A 167 10.14 20.49 -15.37
CA GLU A 167 10.90 21.71 -15.58
C GLU A 167 9.94 22.84 -15.97
N GLY A 168 9.48 23.58 -14.97
CA GLY A 168 9.17 24.99 -15.07
C GLY A 168 7.69 25.35 -14.97
N HIS A 169 7.22 25.57 -13.74
CA HIS A 169 6.35 26.70 -13.45
C HIS A 169 6.62 27.24 -12.04
N GLU A 170 7.28 28.41 -11.98
CA GLU A 170 7.41 29.23 -10.77
C GLU A 170 6.01 29.79 -10.41
N GLU A 171 5.24 29.09 -9.59
CA GLU A 171 4.20 29.71 -8.76
C GLU A 171 4.42 29.28 -7.30
N GLU A 172 4.63 30.28 -6.42
CA GLU A 172 4.82 30.13 -4.98
C GLU A 172 3.50 29.66 -4.33
N GLU A 173 3.19 28.37 -4.39
CA GLU A 173 2.32 27.73 -3.40
C GLU A 173 3.22 27.19 -2.26
N GLU A 174 2.76 27.32 -1.01
CA GLU A 174 3.45 26.68 0.11
C GLU A 174 3.42 25.17 -0.15
N GLU A 175 4.58 24.60 -0.52
CA GLU A 175 4.77 23.19 -0.80
C GLU A 175 4.59 22.39 0.50
N HIS A 176 3.34 22.09 0.83
CA HIS A 176 3.00 21.14 1.89
C HIS A 176 3.30 19.75 1.34
N GLY A 177 4.32 19.08 1.89
CA GLY A 177 4.70 17.77 1.38
C GLY A 177 3.65 16.69 1.66
N ALA A 178 3.79 15.56 0.95
CA ALA A 178 2.91 14.40 1.00
C ALA A 178 2.58 13.97 2.45
N PRO A 179 1.29 13.81 2.82
CA PRO A 179 0.94 13.46 4.19
C PRO A 179 1.30 12.00 4.48
N HIS A 180 2.02 11.80 5.58
CA HIS A 180 2.41 10.50 6.09
C HIS A 180 1.41 10.05 7.16
N ILE A 181 0.80 8.89 6.95
CA ILE A 181 -0.16 8.30 7.89
C ILE A 181 0.51 7.13 8.61
N ALA A 182 0.66 7.26 9.93
CA ALA A 182 1.23 6.25 10.81
C ALA A 182 0.16 5.61 11.71
N LEU A 183 0.11 4.28 11.72
CA LEU A 183 -0.69 3.49 12.66
C LEU A 183 0.22 2.93 13.74
N THR A 184 -0.11 3.13 15.01
CA THR A 184 0.66 2.60 16.14
C THR A 184 0.15 1.23 16.60
N ALA A 185 1.00 0.51 17.34
CA ALA A 185 0.75 -0.82 17.90
C ALA A 185 -0.49 -0.87 18.83
N ASP A 186 -0.93 0.25 19.37
CA ASP A 186 -2.13 0.38 20.21
C ASP A 186 -3.35 0.95 19.47
N GLY A 187 -3.27 1.11 18.15
CA GLY A 187 -4.39 1.45 17.27
C GLY A 187 -4.64 2.94 17.04
N TYR A 188 -3.73 3.82 17.48
CA TYR A 188 -3.82 5.24 17.15
C TYR A 188 -3.30 5.48 15.73
N VAL A 189 -4.01 6.33 15.01
CA VAL A 189 -3.60 6.86 13.71
C VAL A 189 -3.09 8.27 13.93
N TYR A 190 -1.90 8.56 13.43
CA TYR A 190 -1.26 9.88 13.41
C TYR A 190 -1.06 10.31 11.96
N VAL A 191 -1.25 11.60 11.69
CA VAL A 191 -0.99 12.21 10.39
C VAL A 191 0.13 13.23 10.56
N PHE A 192 1.16 13.11 9.73
CA PHE A 192 2.30 14.01 9.67
C PHE A 192 2.36 14.67 8.30
N GLU A 193 2.80 15.91 8.25
CA GLU A 193 3.15 16.61 7.01
C GLU A 193 4.66 16.83 6.99
N VAL A 194 5.23 16.78 5.79
CA VAL A 194 6.63 17.13 5.58
C VAL A 194 6.75 18.64 5.54
N HIS A 195 7.65 19.18 6.35
CA HIS A 195 8.08 20.57 6.28
C HIS A 195 9.57 20.64 5.93
N ASP A 196 9.86 21.09 4.71
CA ASP A 196 11.23 21.33 4.25
C ASP A 196 11.62 22.80 4.45
N GLU A 197 12.00 23.16 5.67
CA GLU A 197 12.55 24.49 5.97
C GLU A 197 14.08 24.49 6.05
N ASN A 198 14.72 25.29 5.18
CA ASN A 198 16.18 25.50 5.18
C ASN A 198 17.03 24.24 4.98
N GLY A 199 16.49 23.23 4.26
CA GLY A 199 17.18 21.96 3.99
C GLY A 199 17.22 21.02 5.19
N ILE A 200 16.32 21.20 6.16
CA ILE A 200 16.02 20.24 7.20
C ILE A 200 14.66 19.63 6.83
N HIS A 201 14.64 18.33 6.62
CA HIS A 201 13.43 17.54 6.44
C HIS A 201 12.90 17.16 7.82
N GLU A 202 11.76 17.71 8.23
CA GLU A 202 11.12 17.36 9.50
C GLU A 202 9.64 17.01 9.26
N LEU A 203 9.22 15.88 9.85
CA LEU A 203 7.82 15.50 9.94
C LEU A 203 7.19 16.23 11.14
N GLU A 204 6.30 17.18 10.88
CA GLU A 204 5.47 17.79 11.92
C GLU A 204 4.09 17.14 11.95
N GLN A 205 3.56 16.93 13.16
CA GLN A 205 2.21 16.41 13.31
C GLN A 205 1.19 17.52 13.03
N ASP A 206 0.23 17.27 12.12
CA ASP A 206 -0.91 18.18 11.84
C ASP A 206 -1.92 18.26 13.01
N GLY A 207 -1.52 17.87 14.22
CA GLY A 207 -2.36 17.82 15.43
C GLY A 207 -3.47 16.76 15.41
N ILE A 208 -3.70 16.09 14.28
CA ILE A 208 -4.73 15.08 14.11
C ILE A 208 -4.19 13.73 14.57
N HIS A 209 -4.94 13.11 15.47
CA HIS A 209 -4.78 11.71 15.79
C HIS A 209 -6.11 11.16 16.34
N PHE A 210 -6.41 9.91 16.02
CA PHE A 210 -7.62 9.25 16.48
C PHE A 210 -7.37 7.76 16.71
N LEU A 211 -8.19 7.15 17.57
CA LEU A 211 -8.10 5.73 17.91
C LEU A 211 -9.07 4.92 17.06
N LEU A 212 -8.60 3.85 16.43
CA LEU A 212 -9.46 2.90 15.73
C LEU A 212 -10.30 2.08 16.72
N ASP A 213 -11.60 1.99 16.46
CA ASP A 213 -12.53 1.32 17.38
C ASP A 213 -12.22 -0.18 17.55
N GLY A 214 -11.80 -0.54 18.76
CA GLY A 214 -11.57 -1.92 19.18
C GLY A 214 -10.16 -2.44 18.93
N VAL A 215 -9.29 -1.66 18.27
CA VAL A 215 -7.88 -2.04 18.09
C VAL A 215 -7.15 -1.81 19.40
N THR A 216 -6.49 -2.85 19.89
CA THR A 216 -5.67 -2.80 21.11
C THR A 216 -4.28 -3.39 20.91
N SER A 217 -4.08 -4.10 19.79
CA SER A 217 -2.79 -4.61 19.35
C SER A 217 -2.74 -4.60 17.83
N CYS A 218 -1.70 -4.00 17.28
CA CYS A 218 -1.39 -3.99 15.87
C CYS A 218 0.03 -4.54 15.68
N SER A 219 0.20 -5.30 14.60
CA SER A 219 1.52 -5.70 14.10
C SER A 219 1.50 -5.55 12.59
N GLU A 220 2.62 -5.18 11.99
CA GLU A 220 2.72 -4.92 10.55
C GLU A 220 2.14 -6.06 9.69
N MET A 221 2.38 -7.33 10.06
CA MET A 221 1.89 -8.50 9.30
C MET A 221 0.38 -8.77 9.43
N MET A 222 -0.32 -8.02 10.29
CA MET A 222 -1.74 -8.24 10.65
C MET A 222 -2.56 -6.96 10.45
N SER A 223 -2.04 -6.02 9.69
CA SER A 223 -2.66 -4.73 9.38
C SER A 223 -2.14 -4.20 8.07
N ASP A 224 -2.97 -3.51 7.30
CA ASP A 224 -2.57 -2.86 6.06
C ASP A 224 -3.14 -1.45 6.04
N ILE A 225 -2.44 -0.53 5.38
CA ILE A 225 -2.96 0.80 5.06
C ILE A 225 -2.90 0.93 3.55
N ILE A 226 -4.04 1.23 2.94
CA ILE A 226 -4.20 1.22 1.49
C ILE A 226 -4.75 2.57 1.07
N GLN A 227 -4.11 3.24 0.12
CA GLN A 227 -4.64 4.48 -0.43
C GLN A 227 -5.95 4.24 -1.18
N VAL A 228 -6.93 5.11 -0.96
CA VAL A 228 -8.25 5.09 -1.59
C VAL A 228 -8.58 6.50 -2.07
N GLY A 229 -8.36 6.75 -3.36
CA GLY A 229 -8.42 8.09 -3.94
C GLY A 229 -7.29 9.00 -3.46
N ASP A 230 -7.42 10.29 -3.73
CA ASP A 230 -6.33 11.27 -3.51
C ASP A 230 -6.08 11.59 -2.04
N HIS A 231 -7.12 11.45 -1.21
CA HIS A 231 -7.12 11.95 0.17
C HIS A 231 -7.69 10.96 1.18
N GLY A 232 -7.82 9.70 0.80
CA GLY A 232 -8.41 8.65 1.62
C GLY A 232 -7.49 7.45 1.79
N VAL A 233 -7.67 6.73 2.89
CA VAL A 233 -7.07 5.41 3.12
C VAL A 233 -8.09 4.43 3.67
N ALA A 234 -7.95 3.17 3.31
CA ALA A 234 -8.53 2.05 4.02
C ALA A 234 -7.47 1.45 4.96
N ILE A 235 -7.78 1.40 6.25
CA ILE A 235 -6.92 0.74 7.25
C ILE A 235 -7.55 -0.61 7.60
N PHE A 236 -6.83 -1.71 7.37
CA PHE A 236 -7.24 -3.04 7.79
C PHE A 236 -6.65 -3.40 9.15
N SER A 237 -7.45 -4.03 10.01
CA SER A 237 -6.98 -4.62 11.27
C SER A 237 -7.47 -6.06 11.38
N ALA A 238 -6.53 -7.01 11.39
CA ALA A 238 -6.87 -8.42 11.55
C ALA A 238 -7.29 -8.76 13.00
N GLU A 239 -6.89 -7.97 14.00
CA GLU A 239 -7.37 -8.15 15.40
C GLU A 239 -8.89 -7.96 15.47
N THR A 240 -9.38 -6.89 14.84
CA THR A 240 -10.80 -6.52 14.89
C THR A 240 -11.61 -7.07 13.73
N GLN A 241 -10.94 -7.56 12.68
CA GLN A 241 -11.55 -8.01 11.42
C GLN A 241 -12.43 -6.91 10.81
N LYS A 242 -11.85 -5.71 10.70
CA LYS A 242 -12.50 -4.50 10.15
C LYS A 242 -11.60 -3.80 9.13
N LEU A 243 -12.22 -3.21 8.13
CA LEU A 243 -11.67 -2.16 7.28
C LEU A 243 -12.24 -0.80 7.73
N TYR A 244 -11.35 0.13 8.09
CA TYR A 244 -11.69 1.49 8.47
C TYR A 244 -11.43 2.41 7.28
N MET A 245 -12.48 3.00 6.73
CA MET A 245 -12.35 4.00 5.69
C MET A 245 -12.10 5.35 6.37
N VAL A 246 -10.92 5.90 6.12
CA VAL A 246 -10.45 7.16 6.68
C VAL A 246 -10.29 8.13 5.52
N ASP A 247 -10.87 9.32 5.61
CA ASP A 247 -10.70 10.36 4.61
C ASP A 247 -10.48 11.72 5.24
N LYS A 248 -9.90 12.62 4.45
CA LYS A 248 -9.78 14.04 4.78
C LYS A 248 -11.09 14.73 4.47
N HIS A 249 -11.66 15.41 5.47
CA HIS A 249 -12.75 16.35 5.23
C HIS A 249 -12.19 17.78 5.10
N GLU A 250 -12.36 18.39 3.92
CA GLU A 250 -12.23 19.84 3.80
C GLU A 250 -13.48 20.50 4.38
N THR A 251 -13.34 21.18 5.51
CA THR A 251 -14.40 22.08 5.97
C THR A 251 -14.19 23.44 5.33
N GLU A 252 -15.20 23.99 4.64
CA GLU A 252 -15.16 25.30 3.95
C GLU A 252 -14.97 26.53 4.88
N VAL A 253 -14.33 26.40 6.04
CA VAL A 253 -14.31 27.46 7.07
C VAL A 253 -12.91 27.75 7.58
N THR A 254 -12.17 28.59 6.83
CA THR A 254 -11.19 29.61 7.31
C THR A 254 -10.32 29.24 8.52
N SER A 255 -9.93 27.98 8.65
CA SER A 255 -9.03 27.47 9.66
C SER A 255 -7.68 27.39 8.98
N THR A 256 -6.74 28.23 9.39
CA THR A 256 -5.38 28.24 8.84
C THR A 256 -4.57 26.97 9.14
N TYR A 257 -5.12 26.00 9.90
CA TYR A 257 -4.47 24.73 10.26
C TYR A 257 -5.53 23.69 10.68
N GLY A 258 -6.20 23.03 9.75
CA GLY A 258 -7.13 21.98 10.17
C GLY A 258 -7.67 21.17 9.02
N THR A 259 -6.86 20.20 8.58
CA THR A 259 -7.41 19.02 7.95
C THR A 259 -8.17 18.21 9.03
N ASP A 260 -9.21 17.46 8.68
CA ASP A 260 -9.96 16.63 9.65
C ASP A 260 -9.98 15.20 9.13
N PHE A 261 -8.84 14.51 9.24
CA PHE A 261 -8.78 13.07 8.98
C PHE A 261 -9.53 12.32 10.07
N HIS A 262 -10.53 11.53 9.68
CA HIS A 262 -11.28 10.70 10.60
C HIS A 262 -11.86 9.47 9.91
N VAL A 263 -12.32 8.51 10.73
CA VAL A 263 -13.01 7.33 10.21
C VAL A 263 -14.40 7.73 9.70
N HIS A 264 -14.58 7.71 8.39
CA HIS A 264 -15.85 7.95 7.71
C HIS A 264 -16.79 6.75 7.83
N SER A 265 -16.24 5.55 7.66
CA SER A 265 -17.02 4.31 7.74
C SER A 265 -16.18 3.11 8.18
N THR A 266 -16.87 2.04 8.55
CA THR A 266 -16.23 0.79 8.99
C THR A 266 -16.98 -0.39 8.40
N ILE A 267 -16.23 -1.30 7.78
CA ILE A 267 -16.74 -2.53 7.18
C ILE A 267 -16.21 -3.69 8.02
N GLU A 268 -17.11 -4.48 8.60
CA GLU A 268 -16.70 -5.75 9.22
C GLU A 268 -16.48 -6.78 8.11
N ILE A 269 -15.35 -7.49 8.15
CA ILE A 269 -15.02 -8.50 7.14
C ILE A 269 -16.12 -9.57 7.04
N SER A 270 -16.72 -9.95 8.17
CA SER A 270 -17.79 -10.96 8.20
C SER A 270 -19.07 -10.55 7.46
N ASN A 271 -19.23 -9.26 7.12
CA ASN A 271 -20.37 -8.78 6.33
C ASN A 271 -20.14 -8.91 4.82
N VAL A 272 -18.88 -8.97 4.38
CA VAL A 272 -18.51 -8.96 2.96
C VAL A 272 -17.85 -10.26 2.53
N MET A 273 -17.23 -11.02 3.44
CA MET A 273 -16.52 -12.25 3.12
C MET A 273 -17.27 -13.53 3.52
N PRO A 274 -16.93 -14.68 2.91
CA PRO A 274 -17.52 -15.97 3.27
C PRO A 274 -17.29 -16.33 4.74
N ALA A 275 -18.24 -17.06 5.32
CA ALA A 275 -18.15 -17.48 6.71
C ALA A 275 -16.94 -18.40 6.94
N GLY A 276 -16.10 -18.04 7.91
CA GLY A 276 -14.90 -18.81 8.28
C GLY A 276 -13.61 -18.25 7.70
N PHE A 277 -13.68 -17.35 6.71
CA PHE A 277 -12.53 -16.64 6.19
C PHE A 277 -12.10 -15.53 7.15
N THR A 278 -10.81 -15.51 7.51
CA THR A 278 -10.26 -14.56 8.50
C THR A 278 -8.95 -13.98 7.94
N PRO A 279 -9.01 -12.95 7.10
CA PRO A 279 -7.82 -12.41 6.47
C PRO A 279 -6.85 -11.86 7.52
N THR A 280 -5.58 -11.99 7.20
CA THR A 280 -4.45 -11.42 7.92
C THR A 280 -3.85 -10.23 7.18
N SER A 281 -4.05 -10.16 5.86
CA SER A 281 -3.66 -9.00 5.06
C SER A 281 -4.67 -8.70 3.94
N VAL A 282 -4.72 -7.44 3.52
CA VAL A 282 -5.59 -6.89 2.49
C VAL A 282 -4.78 -5.94 1.61
N VAL A 283 -4.99 -6.05 0.30
CA VAL A 283 -4.54 -5.06 -0.69
C VAL A 283 -5.76 -4.52 -1.41
N ALA A 284 -5.67 -3.34 -2.00
CA ALA A 284 -6.71 -2.84 -2.89
C ALA A 284 -6.14 -2.43 -4.23
N ILE A 285 -6.95 -2.62 -5.25
CA ILE A 285 -6.65 -2.25 -6.62
C ILE A 285 -7.70 -1.25 -7.05
N GLY A 286 -7.23 -0.05 -7.37
CA GLY A 286 -8.01 0.96 -8.08
C GLY A 286 -7.97 0.67 -9.57
N GLU A 287 -9.00 1.13 -10.28
CA GLU A 287 -8.75 1.55 -11.66
C GLU A 287 -7.72 2.68 -11.52
N GLY A 288 -6.47 2.45 -11.92
CA GLY A 288 -5.51 3.55 -12.03
C GLY A 288 -6.20 4.64 -12.84
N GLU A 289 -6.05 5.90 -12.43
CA GLU A 289 -6.61 7.01 -13.20
C GLU A 289 -6.13 6.86 -14.63
N GLY A 290 -7.02 6.41 -15.51
CA GLY A 290 -6.73 6.35 -16.93
C GLY A 290 -6.42 7.78 -17.31
N GLU A 291 -5.21 8.00 -17.82
CA GLU A 291 -4.76 9.27 -18.37
C GLU A 291 -5.94 9.95 -19.02
N HIS A 292 -6.31 11.12 -18.49
CA HIS A 292 -7.29 11.96 -19.12
C HIS A 292 -6.73 12.33 -20.49
N ASP A 293 -7.20 11.61 -21.51
CA ASP A 293 -7.03 11.85 -22.93
C ASP A 293 -7.44 13.32 -23.18
N HIS A 294 -6.47 14.23 -23.15
CA HIS A 294 -6.67 15.63 -23.46
C HIS A 294 -6.82 15.77 -24.98
N ASP A 295 -7.99 15.40 -25.45
CA ASP A 295 -8.47 15.58 -26.81
C ASP A 295 -8.78 17.07 -27.03
N HIS A 296 -7.79 17.88 -27.44
CA HIS A 296 -7.98 19.25 -27.98
C HIS A 296 -7.07 19.61 -29.16
#